data_AF-A0A520I652-F1
#
_entry.id   AF-A0A520I652-F1
#
_cell.length_a   1.000
_cell.length_b   1.000
_cell.length_c   1.000
_cell.angle_alpha   90.00
_cell.angle_beta   90.00
_cell.angle_gamma   90.00
#
_symmetry.space_group_name_H-M   'P 1'
#
loop_
_entity.id
_entity.type
_entity.pdbx_description
1 polymer ?
#
loop_
_entity_poly.entity_id
_entity_poly.type
_entity_poly.pdbx_seq_one_letter_code
_entity_poly.pdbx_strand_id
1 'polypeptide(L)'
;MTKRTKLKEIVKCCELRFNRGSAFDWKHSDFLDLNKEILEVASVNISANTLKRIFGKIAMDDEYIPQRATIDALKLYGGYIDELVAEHENNVVATQLANKRPSKKLIYLLVFIAIIISVLTFLYLNKSSKLLGSIKLISAEGILPSTA
;
A
#
# COMPACT_ATOMS: atom_id res chain seq x y z
N MET A 1 -30.03 0.25 -10.17
CA MET A 1 -29.81 0.95 -8.89
C MET A 1 -28.99 2.20 -9.13
N THR A 2 -29.44 3.38 -8.70
CA THR A 2 -28.63 4.61 -8.80
C THR A 2 -27.58 4.64 -7.68
N LYS A 3 -26.45 5.33 -7.91
CA LYS A 3 -25.35 5.43 -6.91
C LYS A 3 -25.82 5.97 -5.56
N ARG A 4 -26.85 6.82 -5.52
CA ARG A 4 -27.44 7.37 -4.28
C ARG A 4 -28.20 6.33 -3.47
N THR A 5 -28.97 5.44 -4.11
CA THR A 5 -29.71 4.39 -3.39
C THR A 5 -28.74 3.48 -2.63
N LYS A 6 -27.64 3.08 -3.29
CA LYS A 6 -26.56 2.30 -2.65
C LYS A 6 -25.93 3.05 -1.47
N LEU A 7 -25.65 4.35 -1.62
CA LEU A 7 -25.08 5.14 -0.52
C LEU A 7 -26.02 5.19 0.70
N LYS A 8 -27.33 5.35 0.48
CA LYS A 8 -28.33 5.34 1.56
C LYS A 8 -28.39 3.98 2.26
N GLU A 9 -28.28 2.89 1.52
CA GLU A 9 -28.23 1.54 2.10
C GLU A 9 -26.97 1.33 2.96
N ILE A 10 -25.80 1.75 2.46
CA ILE A 10 -24.54 1.71 3.21
C ILE A 10 -24.65 2.54 4.50
N VAL A 11 -25.21 3.75 4.41
CA VAL A 11 -25.45 4.61 5.57
C VAL A 11 -26.34 3.91 6.60
N LYS A 12 -27.44 3.29 6.16
CA LYS A 12 -28.33 2.55 7.05
C LYS A 12 -27.62 1.37 7.73
N CYS A 13 -26.76 0.63 7.02
CA CYS A 13 -25.93 -0.41 7.62
C CYS A 13 -24.98 0.16 8.69
N CYS A 14 -24.39 1.33 8.44
CA CYS A 14 -23.55 2.02 9.42
C CYS A 14 -24.34 2.46 10.66
N GLU A 15 -25.54 3.01 10.49
CA GLU A 15 -26.43 3.40 11.60
C GLU A 15 -26.80 2.20 12.47
N LEU A 16 -27.13 1.06 11.84
CA LEU A 16 -27.45 -0.19 12.54
C LEU A 16 -26.26 -0.70 13.34
N ARG A 17 -25.05 -0.69 12.76
CA ARG A 17 -23.83 -1.13 13.46
C ARG A 17 -23.48 -0.20 14.62
N PHE A 18 -23.59 1.11 14.43
CA PHE A 18 -23.26 2.10 15.45
C PHE A 18 -24.25 2.10 16.63
N ASN A 19 -25.49 1.63 16.39
CA ASN A 19 -26.50 1.36 17.43
C ASN A 19 -26.79 2.56 18.35
N ARG A 20 -26.77 3.79 17.81
CA ARG A 20 -27.15 5.03 18.52
C ARG A 20 -28.43 5.68 17.98
N GLY A 21 -29.27 4.88 17.33
CA GLY A 21 -30.48 5.37 16.66
C GLY A 21 -30.19 6.09 15.34
N SER A 22 -31.14 6.93 14.91
CA SER A 22 -31.11 7.65 13.63
C SER A 22 -30.01 8.71 13.59
N ALA A 23 -29.27 8.82 12.49
CA ALA A 23 -28.22 9.83 12.37
C ALA A 23 -28.74 11.27 12.37
N PHE A 24 -30.04 11.47 12.17
CA PHE A 24 -30.69 12.76 12.34
C PHE A 24 -30.65 13.27 13.79
N ASP A 25 -30.66 12.37 14.77
CA ASP A 25 -30.67 12.71 16.20
C ASP A 25 -29.26 12.82 16.80
N TRP A 26 -28.25 12.38 16.06
CA TRP A 26 -26.87 12.41 16.51
C TRP A 26 -26.37 13.83 16.77
N LYS A 27 -25.63 13.96 17.87
CA LYS A 27 -24.89 15.15 18.26
C LYS A 27 -23.53 15.16 17.58
N HIS A 28 -22.83 16.29 17.67
CA HIS A 28 -21.49 16.39 17.11
C HIS A 28 -20.52 15.34 17.69
N SER A 29 -20.64 15.01 18.97
CA SER A 29 -19.85 13.97 19.64
C SER A 29 -20.05 12.59 19.03
N ASP A 30 -21.28 12.24 18.63
CA ASP A 30 -21.58 10.95 18.00
C ASP A 30 -20.85 10.79 16.66
N PHE A 31 -20.76 11.87 15.87
CA PHE A 31 -19.98 11.86 14.63
C PHE A 31 -18.46 11.76 14.88
N LEU A 32 -17.96 12.26 16.02
CA LEU A 32 -16.55 12.09 16.39
C LEU A 32 -16.28 10.65 16.81
N ASP A 33 -17.19 10.03 17.55
CA ASP A 33 -17.08 8.63 17.96
C ASP A 33 -17.19 7.69 16.76
N LEU A 34 -18.14 7.94 15.86
CA LEU A 34 -18.26 7.21 14.61
C LEU A 34 -16.98 7.31 13.76
N ASN A 35 -16.37 8.50 13.68
CA ASN A 35 -15.09 8.65 12.99
C ASN A 35 -13.99 7.77 13.62
N LYS A 36 -13.92 7.71 14.96
CA LYS A 36 -12.93 6.85 15.64
C LYS A 36 -13.16 5.37 15.31
N GLU A 37 -14.41 4.90 15.35
CA GLU A 37 -14.72 3.50 15.01
C GLU A 37 -14.41 3.18 13.54
N ILE A 38 -14.73 4.08 12.61
CA ILE A 38 -14.40 3.91 11.19
C ILE A 38 -12.89 3.91 11.00
N LEU A 39 -12.16 4.79 11.70
CA LEU A 39 -10.70 4.84 11.63
C LEU A 39 -10.08 3.54 12.14
N GLU A 40 -10.61 2.96 13.20
CA GLU A 40 -10.13 1.68 13.75
C GLU A 40 -10.33 0.52 12.77
N VAL A 41 -11.50 0.46 12.13
CA VAL A 41 -11.86 -0.66 11.24
C VAL A 41 -11.27 -0.50 9.83
N ALA A 42 -11.36 0.70 9.26
CA ALA A 42 -11.01 0.97 7.87
C ALA A 42 -9.68 1.70 7.70
N SER A 43 -9.03 2.15 8.78
CA SER A 43 -7.80 2.96 8.72
C SER A 43 -7.95 4.25 7.88
N VAL A 44 -9.18 4.75 7.72
CA VAL A 44 -9.50 5.99 7.01
C VAL A 44 -10.09 7.00 7.99
N ASN A 45 -9.49 8.19 8.05
CA ASN A 45 -9.98 9.30 8.87
C ASN A 45 -10.98 10.14 8.07
N ILE A 46 -12.23 10.23 8.53
CA ILE A 46 -13.29 10.99 7.87
C ILE A 46 -13.72 12.12 8.79
N SER A 47 -13.60 13.37 8.34
CA SER A 47 -14.00 14.50 9.19
C SER A 47 -15.48 14.40 9.61
N ALA A 48 -15.79 14.82 10.83
CA ALA A 48 -17.17 14.82 11.33
C ALA A 48 -18.11 15.68 10.46
N ASN A 49 -17.60 16.72 9.79
CA ASN A 49 -18.39 17.51 8.84
C ASN A 49 -18.70 16.72 7.57
N THR A 50 -17.75 15.93 7.06
CA THR A 50 -17.99 15.02 5.94
C THR A 50 -19.02 13.95 6.32
N LEU A 51 -18.91 13.36 7.51
CA LEU A 51 -19.90 12.40 8.00
C LEU A 51 -21.28 13.04 8.12
N LYS A 52 -21.41 14.22 8.71
CA LYS A 52 -22.70 14.94 8.77
C LYS A 52 -23.34 15.17 7.40
N ARG A 53 -22.54 15.44 6.35
CA ARG A 53 -23.03 15.59 4.98
C ARG A 53 -23.50 14.25 4.40
N ILE A 54 -22.76 13.17 4.62
CA ILE A 54 -23.10 11.83 4.11
C ILE A 54 -24.35 11.26 4.79
N PHE A 55 -24.46 11.45 6.11
CA PHE A 55 -25.58 10.97 6.93
C PHE A 55 -26.79 11.92 6.90
N GLY A 56 -26.76 12.98 6.09
CA GLY A 56 -27.92 13.86 5.88
C GLY A 56 -28.23 14.86 7.00
N LYS A 57 -27.31 15.04 7.97
CA LYS A 57 -27.43 16.07 9.03
C LYS A 57 -27.26 17.49 8.47
N ILE A 58 -26.49 17.64 7.40
CA ILE A 58 -26.27 18.91 6.69
C ILE A 58 -26.82 18.75 5.27
N ALA A 59 -27.66 19.68 4.84
CA ALA A 59 -28.18 19.73 3.48
C ALA A 59 -27.04 19.97 2.48
N MET A 60 -27.07 19.23 1.37
CA MET A 60 -26.10 19.28 0.28
C MET A 60 -26.84 19.28 -1.04
N ASP A 61 -26.16 19.72 -2.09
CA ASP A 61 -26.65 19.54 -3.45
C ASP A 61 -26.96 18.08 -3.73
N ASP A 62 -28.01 17.87 -4.52
CA ASP A 62 -28.53 16.54 -4.84
C ASP A 62 -27.53 15.64 -5.58
N GLU A 63 -26.44 16.21 -6.10
CA GLU A 63 -25.36 15.50 -6.78
C GLU A 63 -24.14 15.23 -5.88
N TYR A 64 -24.17 15.59 -4.60
CA TYR A 64 -23.03 15.33 -3.71
C TYR A 64 -22.79 13.82 -3.54
N ILE A 65 -21.67 13.35 -4.08
CA ILE A 65 -21.17 11.98 -3.91
C ILE A 65 -19.79 12.08 -3.25
N PRO A 66 -19.58 11.45 -2.08
CA PRO A 66 -18.28 11.48 -1.40
C PRO A 66 -17.22 10.70 -2.19
N GLN A 67 -15.95 10.91 -1.84
CA GLN A 67 -14.83 10.23 -2.47
C GLN A 67 -14.95 8.71 -2.34
N ARG A 68 -14.47 7.97 -3.35
CA ARG A 68 -14.55 6.51 -3.39
C ARG A 68 -13.94 5.84 -2.15
N ALA A 69 -12.79 6.30 -1.68
CA ALA A 69 -12.16 5.80 -0.45
C ALA A 69 -13.07 5.96 0.80
N THR A 70 -13.85 7.04 0.87
CA THR A 70 -14.83 7.27 1.95
C THR A 70 -15.98 6.28 1.85
N ILE A 71 -16.48 6.00 0.65
CA ILE A 71 -17.54 5.01 0.43
C ILE A 71 -17.05 3.63 0.80
N ASP A 72 -15.85 3.25 0.38
CA ASP A 72 -15.25 1.94 0.65
C ASP A 72 -15.02 1.75 2.17
N ALA A 73 -14.56 2.79 2.86
CA ALA A 73 -14.44 2.78 4.33
C ALA A 73 -15.80 2.58 5.03
N LEU A 74 -16.85 3.27 4.55
CA LEU A 74 -18.21 3.11 5.08
C LEU A 74 -18.80 1.74 4.77
N LYS A 75 -18.50 1.15 3.62
CA LYS A 75 -18.90 -0.24 3.31
C LYS A 75 -18.24 -1.23 4.27
N LEU A 76 -16.93 -1.08 4.48
CA LEU A 76 -16.16 -1.94 5.37
C LEU A 76 -16.62 -1.80 6.83
N TYR A 77 -16.88 -0.58 7.30
CA TYR A 77 -17.47 -0.35 8.61
C TYR A 77 -18.92 -0.87 8.67
N GLY A 78 -19.79 -0.55 7.73
CA GLY A 78 -21.19 -1.01 7.74
C GLY A 78 -21.36 -2.52 7.52
N GLY A 79 -20.31 -3.25 7.14
CA GLY A 79 -20.41 -4.65 6.73
C GLY A 79 -21.26 -4.83 5.46
N TYR A 80 -21.31 -3.80 4.60
CA TYR A 80 -22.12 -3.81 3.39
C TYR A 80 -21.44 -4.66 2.32
N ILE A 81 -22.04 -5.80 1.98
CA ILE A 81 -21.59 -6.68 0.91
C ILE A 81 -22.33 -6.27 -0.37
N ASP A 82 -21.59 -5.77 -1.36
CA ASP A 82 -22.14 -5.51 -2.69
C ASP A 82 -22.15 -6.86 -3.44
N GLU A 83 -23.32 -7.38 -3.83
CA GLU A 83 -23.46 -8.66 -4.56
C GLU A 83 -22.61 -8.70 -5.86
N LEU A 84 -22.24 -7.54 -6.39
CA LEU A 84 -21.41 -7.41 -7.59
C LEU A 84 -19.88 -7.44 -7.32
N VAL A 85 -19.45 -7.48 -6.06
CA VAL A 85 -18.03 -7.43 -5.67
C VAL A 85 -17.46 -8.82 -5.37
N ALA A 86 -18.31 -9.84 -5.26
CA ALA A 86 -17.87 -11.24 -5.05
C ALA A 86 -16.90 -11.75 -6.13
N GLU A 87 -16.91 -11.17 -7.34
CA GLU A 87 -15.99 -11.53 -8.42
C GLU A 87 -14.67 -10.72 -8.43
N HIS A 88 -14.61 -9.56 -7.77
CA HIS A 88 -13.42 -8.68 -7.76
C HIS A 88 -12.66 -8.67 -6.43
N GLU A 89 -13.17 -9.30 -5.38
CA GLU A 89 -12.54 -9.32 -4.05
C GLU A 89 -11.18 -10.03 -4.02
N ASN A 90 -10.90 -10.92 -4.98
CA ASN A 90 -9.60 -11.59 -5.09
C ASN A 90 -8.45 -10.65 -5.51
N ASN A 91 -8.74 -9.48 -6.11
CA ASN A 91 -7.70 -8.58 -6.63
C ASN A 91 -7.50 -7.28 -5.83
N VAL A 92 -8.45 -6.86 -4.99
CA VAL A 92 -8.35 -5.56 -4.28
C VAL A 92 -7.87 -5.71 -2.83
N VAL A 93 -8.14 -6.85 -2.19
CA VAL A 93 -7.58 -7.18 -0.86
C VAL A 93 -6.05 -7.32 -0.92
N ALA A 94 -5.50 -7.72 -2.07
CA ALA A 94 -4.06 -7.79 -2.29
C ALA A 94 -3.35 -6.43 -2.30
N THR A 95 -4.04 -5.33 -2.65
CA THR A 95 -3.38 -4.03 -2.88
C THR A 95 -3.43 -3.11 -1.66
N GLN A 96 -4.40 -3.27 -0.75
CA GLN A 96 -4.50 -2.47 0.48
C GLN A 96 -3.62 -3.02 1.64
N LEU A 97 -3.11 -4.26 1.51
CA LEU A 97 -2.09 -4.81 2.41
C LEU A 97 -0.65 -4.37 2.07
N ALA A 98 -0.47 -3.50 1.06
CA ALA A 98 0.83 -3.01 0.63
C ALA A 98 1.38 -1.82 1.46
N ASN A 99 0.68 -1.37 2.51
CA ASN A 99 1.30 -0.54 3.55
C ASN A 99 1.72 -1.41 4.76
N LYS A 100 2.36 -2.55 4.48
CA LYS A 100 3.09 -3.29 5.49
C LYS A 100 4.48 -2.66 5.57
N ARG A 101 4.77 -1.95 6.67
CA ARG A 101 6.15 -1.56 7.04
C ARG A 101 7.06 -2.76 6.74
N PRO A 102 8.22 -2.58 6.05
CA PRO A 102 9.06 -3.71 5.67
C PRO A 102 9.37 -4.50 6.94
N SER A 103 8.91 -5.75 6.97
CA SER A 103 9.08 -6.58 8.16
C SER A 103 10.57 -6.70 8.43
N LYS A 104 10.99 -6.55 9.69
CA LYS A 104 12.41 -6.61 10.08
C LYS A 104 13.10 -7.89 9.54
N LYS A 105 12.34 -8.96 9.28
CA LYS A 105 12.81 -10.21 8.65
C LYS A 105 13.40 -10.00 7.24
N LEU A 106 12.83 -9.10 6.43
CA LEU A 106 13.35 -8.77 5.09
C LEU A 106 14.71 -8.06 5.20
N ILE A 107 14.86 -7.18 6.20
CA ILE A 107 16.12 -6.46 6.46
C ILE A 107 17.21 -7.45 6.90
N TYR A 108 16.90 -8.38 7.82
CA TYR A 108 17.85 -9.42 8.24
C TYR A 108 18.26 -10.35 7.07
N LEU A 109 17.34 -10.68 6.17
CA LEU A 109 17.63 -11.49 4.99
C LEU A 109 18.60 -10.78 4.02
N LEU A 110 18.39 -9.47 3.76
CA LEU A 110 19.30 -8.69 2.92
C LEU A 110 20.69 -8.55 3.53
N VAL A 111 20.79 -8.34 4.84
CA VAL A 111 22.08 -8.29 5.55
C VAL A 111 22.80 -9.65 5.47
N PHE A 112 22.06 -10.75 5.61
CA PHE A 112 22.63 -12.10 5.50
C PHE A 112 23.18 -12.39 4.09
N ILE A 113 22.44 -12.00 3.04
CA ILE A 113 22.90 -12.13 1.65
C ILE A 113 24.16 -11.30 1.41
N ALA A 114 24.21 -10.05 1.91
CA ALA A 114 25.39 -9.20 1.77
C ALA A 114 26.64 -9.80 2.44
N ILE A 115 26.48 -10.41 3.61
CA ILE A 115 27.57 -11.12 4.31
C ILE A 115 28.03 -12.34 3.49
N ILE A 116 27.10 -13.13 2.94
CA ILE A 116 27.46 -14.28 2.10
C ILE A 116 28.23 -13.84 0.86
N ILE A 117 27.78 -12.79 0.16
CA ILE A 117 28.47 -12.26 -1.02
C ILE A 117 29.88 -11.77 -0.65
N SER A 118 30.02 -11.08 0.49
CA SER A 118 31.32 -10.63 0.99
C SER A 118 32.27 -11.78 1.33
N VAL A 119 31.76 -12.87 1.92
CA VAL A 119 32.56 -14.07 2.21
C VAL A 119 32.93 -14.79 0.92
N LEU A 120 32.00 -14.91 -0.04
CA LEU A 120 32.27 -15.54 -1.34
C LEU A 120 33.37 -14.80 -2.11
N THR A 121 33.28 -13.46 -2.21
CA THR A 121 34.31 -12.66 -2.88
C THR A 121 35.65 -12.81 -2.17
N PHE A 122 35.68 -12.75 -0.84
CA PHE A 122 36.91 -12.97 -0.07
C PHE A 122 37.56 -14.33 -0.35
N LEU A 123 36.76 -15.40 -0.43
CA LEU A 123 37.23 -16.74 -0.78
C LEU A 123 37.75 -16.83 -2.23
N TYR A 124 37.09 -16.17 -3.18
CA TYR A 124 37.55 -16.11 -4.57
C TYR A 124 38.84 -15.32 -4.73
N LEU A 125 38.99 -14.20 -4.00
CA LEU A 125 40.22 -13.41 -3.98
C LEU A 125 41.38 -14.22 -3.38
N ASN A 126 41.16 -14.91 -2.26
CA ASN A 126 42.20 -15.77 -1.66
C ASN A 126 42.53 -17.01 -2.48
N LYS A 127 41.63 -17.47 -3.36
CA LYS A 127 41.88 -18.62 -4.25
C LYS A 127 42.67 -18.24 -5.51
N SER A 128 42.68 -16.97 -5.90
CA SER A 128 43.32 -16.50 -7.13
C SER A 128 44.78 -16.10 -6.89
N SER A 129 45.64 -17.07 -6.61
CA SER A 129 47.08 -16.84 -6.43
C SER A 129 47.94 -17.33 -7.61
N LYS A 130 47.41 -17.40 -8.85
CA LYS A 130 48.20 -17.69 -10.06
C LYS A 130 47.58 -17.10 -11.34
N LEU A 131 47.77 -15.81 -11.57
CA LEU A 131 47.64 -15.22 -12.91
C LEU A 131 49.06 -14.98 -13.44
N LEU A 132 49.69 -16.04 -13.97
CA LEU A 132 50.90 -15.87 -14.78
C LEU A 132 50.48 -15.21 -16.09
N GLY A 133 50.61 -13.88 -16.15
CA GLY A 133 50.53 -13.16 -17.41
C GLY A 133 51.65 -13.63 -18.32
N SER A 134 51.34 -14.43 -19.33
CA SER A 134 52.29 -14.73 -20.39
C SER A 134 52.40 -13.51 -21.30
N ILE A 135 53.45 -12.72 -21.13
CA ILE A 135 53.78 -11.65 -22.07
C ILE A 135 54.35 -12.31 -23.32
N LYS A 136 53.56 -12.32 -24.40
CA LYS A 136 54.04 -12.73 -25.73
C LYS A 136 54.51 -11.47 -26.45
N LEU A 137 55.82 -11.32 -26.63
CA LEU A 137 56.39 -10.24 -27.43
C LEU A 137 56.06 -10.52 -28.91
N ILE A 138 55.27 -9.64 -29.52
CA ILE A 138 54.71 -9.86 -30.87
C ILE A 138 55.68 -9.43 -31.98
N SER A 139 56.60 -8.50 -31.74
CA SER A 139 57.79 -8.27 -32.58
C SER A 139 58.63 -7.17 -31.93
N ALA A 140 59.94 -7.18 -32.18
CA ALA A 140 60.84 -6.08 -31.86
C ALA A 140 61.37 -5.53 -33.19
N GLU A 141 60.64 -4.59 -33.80
CA GLU A 141 61.15 -3.92 -34.99
C GLU A 141 62.09 -2.78 -34.59
N GLY A 142 63.38 -3.02 -34.79
CA GLY A 142 64.44 -2.02 -34.76
C GLY A 142 65.26 -2.15 -36.02
N ILE A 143 65.24 -1.13 -36.87
CA ILE A 143 66.04 -1.10 -38.10
C ILE A 143 67.47 -0.76 -37.68
N LEU A 144 68.40 -1.70 -37.83
CA LEU A 144 69.83 -1.45 -37.63
C LEU A 144 70.33 -0.57 -38.79
N PRO A 145 70.99 0.59 -38.54
CA PRO A 145 71.62 1.35 -39.61
C PRO A 145 72.80 0.53 -40.17
N SER A 146 72.80 0.32 -41.49
CA SER A 146 73.87 -0.35 -42.22
C SER A 146 75.14 0.50 -42.15
N THR A 147 76.14 0.04 -41.39
CA THR A 147 77.52 0.53 -41.51
C THR A 147 78.21 -0.26 -42.61
N ALA A 148 78.37 0.35 -43.78
CA ALA A 148 79.31 -0.04 -44.82
C ALA A 148 79.86 1.24 -45.47
#